data_AF-A0A816GJ62-F1
#
_entry.id   AF-A0A816GJ62-F1
#
_cell.length_a   1.000
_cell.length_b   1.000
_cell.length_c   1.000
_cell.angle_alpha   90.00
_cell.angle_beta   90.00
_cell.angle_gamma   90.00
#
_symmetry.space_group_name_H-M   'P 1'
#
loop_
_entity.id
_entity.type
_entity.pdbx_description
1 polymer ?
#
loop_
_entity_poly.entity_id
_entity_poly.type
_entity_poly.pdbx_seq_one_letter_code
_entity_poly.pdbx_strand_id
1 'polypeptide(L)'
;MSTFTLSTTQKHKPLLLSKGFCYIIDKTTIDKTYSKCEHARKLKCKGRVHTDYINTTLLYKNDNHNHSGNAVSIEIIIFEEKARDRATN
;
A
#
# COMPACT_ATOMS: atom_id res chain seq x y z
N MET A 1 -3.37 -17.72 -0.16
CA MET A 1 -3.14 -16.53 -0.99
C MET A 1 -2.88 -15.34 -0.08
N SER A 2 -1.87 -14.53 -0.36
CA SER A 2 -1.57 -13.34 0.44
C SER A 2 -2.59 -12.24 0.13
N THR A 3 -3.39 -11.83 1.11
CA THR A 3 -4.38 -10.76 0.98
C THR A 3 -3.74 -9.38 1.10
N PHE A 4 -4.21 -8.43 0.29
CA PHE A 4 -3.86 -7.01 0.38
C PHE A 4 -5.11 -6.17 0.10
N THR A 5 -5.09 -4.93 0.56
CA THR A 5 -6.19 -3.97 0.38
C THR A 5 -5.66 -2.76 -0.39
N LEU A 6 -6.41 -2.30 -1.38
CA LEU A 6 -6.14 -1.03 -2.05
C LEU A 6 -6.84 0.09 -1.28
N SER A 7 -6.18 1.22 -1.19
CA SER A 7 -6.66 2.38 -0.45
C SER A 7 -6.07 3.65 -1.05
N THR A 8 -6.42 4.81 -0.50
CA THR A 8 -5.89 6.10 -0.91
C THR A 8 -5.47 6.95 0.28
N THR A 9 -4.37 7.69 0.11
CA THR A 9 -4.01 8.78 1.05
C THR A 9 -5.11 9.84 1.09
N GLN A 10 -5.06 10.72 2.09
CA GLN A 10 -5.93 11.92 2.16
C GLN A 10 -5.81 12.83 0.92
N LYS A 11 -4.73 12.73 0.13
CA LYS A 11 -4.53 13.46 -1.13
C LYS A 11 -4.85 12.61 -2.37
N HIS A 12 -5.69 11.58 -2.22
CA HIS A 12 -6.12 10.65 -3.27
C HIS A 12 -4.98 9.91 -4.01
N LYS A 13 -3.78 9.86 -3.43
CA LYS A 13 -2.70 9.03 -3.98
C LYS A 13 -2.93 7.55 -3.62
N PRO A 14 -2.76 6.62 -4.57
CA PRO A 14 -3.01 5.20 -4.34
C PRO A 14 -2.02 4.58 -3.35
N LEU A 15 -2.54 3.69 -2.52
CA LEU A 15 -1.85 2.91 -1.51
C LEU A 15 -2.18 1.42 -1.67
N LEU A 16 -1.22 0.58 -1.31
CA LEU A 16 -1.43 -0.84 -1.09
C LEU A 16 -1.12 -1.16 0.37
N LEU A 17 -2.05 -1.79 1.06
CA LEU A 17 -1.96 -2.12 2.47
C LEU A 17 -1.84 -3.65 2.61
N SER A 18 -0.82 -4.13 3.33
CA SER A 18 -0.64 -5.57 3.55
C SER A 18 0.15 -5.86 4.83
N LYS A 19 -0.37 -6.76 5.68
CA LYS A 19 0.27 -7.23 6.93
C LYS A 19 0.78 -6.11 7.84
N GLY A 20 0.01 -5.03 8.00
CA GLY A 20 0.41 -3.89 8.85
C GLY A 20 1.42 -2.93 8.20
N PHE A 21 1.73 -3.10 6.92
CA PHE A 21 2.62 -2.22 6.17
C PHE A 21 1.86 -1.48 5.07
N CYS A 22 2.22 -0.21 4.88
CA CYS A 22 1.71 0.63 3.81
C CYS A 22 2.76 0.75 2.70
N TYR A 23 2.30 0.60 1.46
CA TYR A 23 3.12 0.72 0.26
C TYR A 23 2.55 1.83 -0.63
N ILE A 24 3.42 2.70 -1.13
CA ILE A 24 3.12 3.73 -2.12
C ILE A 24 3.55 3.25 -3.50
N ILE A 25 2.82 3.63 -4.55
CA ILE A 25 3.22 3.34 -5.92
C ILE A 25 4.55 4.06 -6.22
N ASP A 26 5.53 3.29 -6.68
CA ASP A 26 6.84 3.77 -7.12
C ASP A 26 6.85 4.00 -8.64
N LYS A 27 6.33 3.02 -9.40
CA LYS A 27 6.16 3.11 -10.85
C LYS A 27 5.08 2.14 -11.33
N THR A 28 4.44 2.48 -12.44
CA THR A 28 3.52 1.59 -13.16
C THR A 28 4.06 1.34 -14.55
N THR A 29 3.97 0.09 -14.99
CA THR A 29 4.30 -0.38 -16.33
C THR A 29 3.07 -1.01 -16.96
N ILE A 30 3.10 -1.37 -18.24
CA ILE A 30 1.95 -1.95 -18.94
C ILE A 30 1.44 -3.24 -18.28
N ASP A 31 2.32 -4.01 -17.64
CA ASP A 31 1.98 -5.31 -17.05
C ASP A 31 1.89 -5.28 -15.52
N LYS A 32 2.59 -4.34 -14.87
CA LYS A 32 2.84 -4.38 -13.42
C LYS A 32 2.84 -3.02 -12.76
N THR A 33 2.35 -2.98 -11.54
CA THR A 33 2.51 -1.86 -10.62
C THR A 33 3.57 -2.23 -9.57
N TYR A 34 4.57 -1.37 -9.42
CA TYR A 34 5.64 -1.53 -8.45
C TYR A 34 5.39 -0.59 -7.28
N SER A 35 5.27 -1.14 -6.10
CA SER A 35 5.00 -0.41 -4.87
C SER A 35 6.14 -0.60 -3.87
N LYS A 36 6.48 0.48 -3.17
CA LYS A 36 7.52 0.50 -2.14
C LYS A 36 6.94 0.87 -0.80
N CYS A 37 7.52 0.34 0.27
CA CYS A 37 7.16 0.75 1.62
C CYS A 37 7.21 2.28 1.76
N GLU A 38 6.23 2.87 2.45
CA GLU A 38 6.17 4.31 2.71
C GLU A 38 7.45 4.82 3.40
N HIS A 39 8.10 3.98 4.22
CA HIS A 39 9.34 4.31 4.92
C HIS A 39 10.61 4.02 4.10
N ALA A 40 10.49 3.70 2.81
CA ALA A 40 11.65 3.47 1.94
C ALA A 40 12.62 4.66 1.88
N ARG A 41 12.12 5.89 1.97
CA ARG A 41 12.99 7.09 2.02
C ARG A 41 13.52 7.37 3.43
N LYS A 42 12.64 7.36 4.43
CA LYS A 42 12.94 7.75 5.83
C LYS A 42 13.82 6.72 6.55
N LEU A 43 13.49 5.43 6.44
CA LEU A 43 14.16 4.34 7.15
C LEU A 43 15.05 3.50 6.22
N LYS A 44 15.16 3.85 4.93
CA LYS A 44 15.82 3.00 3.92
C LYS A 44 15.21 1.59 3.84
N CYS A 45 13.93 1.47 4.16
CA CYS A 45 13.21 0.20 4.14
C CYS A 45 13.19 -0.43 2.73
N LYS A 46 13.47 -1.73 2.67
CA LYS A 46 13.55 -2.52 1.44
C LYS A 46 12.24 -3.23 1.08
N GLY A 47 11.18 -3.05 1.88
CA GLY A 47 9.85 -3.58 1.60
C GLY A 47 9.36 -3.16 0.21
N ARG A 48 8.98 -4.15 -0.61
CA ARG A 48 8.48 -3.96 -1.99
C ARG A 48 7.35 -4.93 -2.26
N VAL A 49 6.37 -4.49 -3.03
CA VAL A 49 5.25 -5.29 -3.51
C VAL A 49 5.05 -4.98 -4.97
N HIS A 50 4.89 -6.02 -5.81
CA HIS A 50 4.47 -5.83 -7.19
C HIS A 50 3.12 -6.51 -7.41
N THR A 51 2.23 -5.81 -8.09
CA THR A 51 0.94 -6.30 -8.52
C THR A 51 0.86 -6.31 -10.05
N ASP A 52 -0.15 -6.97 -10.59
CA ASP A 52 -0.56 -6.76 -11.97
C ASP A 52 -0.98 -5.29 -12.21
N TYR A 53 -1.11 -4.90 -13.48
CA TYR A 53 -1.45 -3.54 -13.88
C TYR A 53 -2.76 -3.03 -13.22
N ILE A 54 -3.77 -3.91 -13.11
CA ILE A 54 -5.07 -3.59 -12.49
C ILE A 54 -5.11 -3.79 -10.97
N ASN A 55 -3.96 -4.10 -10.33
CA ASN A 55 -3.82 -4.25 -8.89
C ASN A 55 -4.76 -5.28 -8.24
N THR A 56 -5.08 -6.36 -8.95
CA THR A 56 -5.91 -7.48 -8.47
C THR A 56 -5.06 -8.61 -7.91
N THR A 57 -3.89 -8.86 -8.49
CA THR A 57 -3.05 -10.02 -8.15
C THR A 57 -1.70 -9.60 -7.60
N LEU A 58 -1.30 -10.18 -6.46
CA LEU A 58 0.04 -10.02 -5.91
C LEU A 58 1.03 -10.90 -6.70
N LEU A 59 1.93 -10.28 -7.45
CA LEU A 59 2.93 -10.98 -8.27
C LEU A 59 4.25 -11.19 -7.54
N TYR A 60 4.63 -10.26 -6.66
CA TYR A 60 5.88 -10.31 -5.91
C TYR A 60 5.75 -9.58 -4.57
N LYS A 61 6.44 -10.09 -3.55
CA LYS A 61 6.56 -9.43 -2.25
C LYS A 61 7.95 -9.63 -1.66
N ASN A 62 8.61 -8.52 -1.34
CA ASN A 62 9.72 -8.47 -0.40
C ASN A 62 9.21 -7.98 0.95
N ASP A 63 9.12 -8.88 1.92
CA ASP A 63 8.66 -8.60 3.29
C ASP A 63 9.82 -8.26 4.25
N ASN A 64 11.03 -8.03 3.73
CA ASN A 64 12.18 -7.64 4.53
C ASN A 64 12.11 -6.15 4.90
N HIS A 65 11.31 -5.85 5.93
CA HIS A 65 11.20 -4.53 6.54
C HIS A 65 12.21 -4.41 7.68
N ASN A 66 12.77 -3.22 7.84
CA ASN A 66 13.67 -2.88 8.95
C ASN A 66 12.95 -2.09 10.05
N HIS A 67 11.63 -2.20 10.10
CA HIS A 67 10.77 -1.61 11.09
C HIS A 67 9.54 -2.50 11.29
N SER A 68 8.89 -2.33 12.44
CA SER A 68 7.63 -3.02 12.72
C SER A 68 6.50 -2.47 11.84
N GLY A 69 5.56 -3.35 11.49
CA GLY A 69 4.28 -2.94 10.91
C GLY A 69 3.40 -2.25 11.98
N ASN A 70 2.49 -1.39 11.54
CA ASN A 70 1.55 -0.70 12.40
C ASN A 70 0.10 -0.95 11.93
N ALA A 71 -0.53 -1.99 12.48
CA ALA A 71 -1.91 -2.34 12.15
C ALA A 71 -2.90 -1.20 12.46
N VAL A 72 -2.69 -0.46 13.56
CA VAL A 72 -3.55 0.67 13.93
C VAL A 72 -3.52 1.76 12.85
N SER A 73 -2.34 2.08 12.32
CA SER A 73 -2.22 3.03 11.20
C SER A 73 -2.96 2.56 9.96
N ILE A 74 -2.93 1.26 9.65
CA ILE A 74 -3.67 0.69 8.51
C ILE A 74 -5.19 0.85 8.70
N GLU A 75 -5.70 0.50 9.88
CA GLU A 75 -7.13 0.64 10.18
C GLU A 75 -7.59 2.10 10.13
N ILE A 76 -6.78 3.04 10.61
CA ILE A 76 -7.06 4.48 10.51
C ILE A 76 -7.15 4.92 9.06
N ILE A 77 -6.19 4.52 8.20
CA ILE A 77 -6.21 4.88 6.76
C ILE A 77 -7.52 4.41 6.10
N ILE A 78 -7.92 3.16 6.36
CA ILE A 78 -9.15 2.57 5.81
C ILE A 78 -10.39 3.30 6.35
N PHE A 79 -10.41 3.64 7.64
CA PHE A 79 -11.51 4.38 8.25
C PHE A 79 -11.64 5.77 7.65
N GLU A 80 -10.54 6.51 7.53
CA GLU A 80 -10.53 7.86 6.95
C GLU A 80 -11.00 7.86 5.50
N GLU A 81 -10.60 6.86 4.71
CA GLU A 81 -11.08 6.70 3.33
C GLU A 81 -12.58 6.49 3.28
N LYS A 82 -13.12 5.53 4.04
CA LYS A 82 -14.57 5.29 4.12
C LYS A 82 -15.36 6.52 4.59
N ALA A 83 -14.80 7.30 5.51
CA ALA A 83 -15.42 8.54 5.97
C ALA A 83 -15.48 9.60 4.87
N ARG A 84 -14.41 9.74 4.05
CA ARG A 84 -14.38 10.65 2.90
C ARG A 84 -15.36 10.22 1.79
N ASP A 85 -15.41 8.93 1.49
CA ASP A 85 -16.32 8.40 0.47
C ASP A 85 -17.78 8.68 0.82
N ARG A 86 -18.14 8.56 2.11
CA ARG A 86 -19.47 8.93 2.61
C ARG A 86 -19.78 10.42 2.58
N ALA A 87 -18.76 11.28 2.71
CA ALA A 87 -18.96 12.72 2.67
C ALA A 87 -19.14 13.26 1.24
N THR A 88 -18.76 12.46 0.24
CA THR A 88 -18.81 12.84 -1.19
C THR A 88 -20.03 12.25 -1.91
N ASN A 89 -20.80 11.40 -1.23
CA ASN A 89 -21.93 10.64 -1.78
C ASN A 89 -23.24 11.03 -1.09
#